data_AF-A0A7S7NS37-F1
#
_entry.id   AF-A0A7S7NS37-F1
#
_cell.length_a   1.000
_cell.length_b   1.000
_cell.length_c   1.000
_cell.angle_alpha   90.00
_cell.angle_beta   90.00
_cell.angle_gamma   90.00
#
_symmetry.space_group_name_H-M   'P 1'
#
loop_
_entity.id
_entity.type
_entity.pdbx_description
1 polymer ?
#
loop_
_entity_poly.entity_id
_entity_poly.type
_entity_poly.pdbx_seq_one_letter_code
_entity_poly.pdbx_strand_id
1 'polypeptide(L)'
;MEAVIDESACGEPDQDRQPNRRLTADEHESARRILDTTRAEIKNVAAGDRELLFALRRYILNRLIHDERGTPMQRRKLKQKKVAEQNGQCAICQNPLPKRNSVLDRIVAVDGYTEANTRVLCPECDGSVQAERKFS
;
A
#
# COMPACT_ATOMS: atom_id res chain seq x y z
N MET A 1 44.13 -9.70 7.91
CA MET A 1 42.86 -9.73 8.66
C MET A 1 41.77 -9.53 7.64
N GLU A 2 41.33 -10.63 7.03
CA GLU A 2 40.24 -10.62 6.06
C GLU A 2 38.94 -10.30 6.79
N ALA A 3 38.26 -9.25 6.34
CA ALA A 3 36.92 -8.93 6.79
C ALA A 3 35.98 -9.99 6.21
N VAL A 4 35.55 -10.92 7.07
CA VAL A 4 34.44 -11.83 6.77
C VAL A 4 33.20 -10.94 6.64
N ILE A 5 32.75 -10.77 5.41
CA ILE A 5 31.47 -10.12 5.12
C ILE A 5 30.42 -11.16 5.48
N ASP A 6 29.72 -10.94 6.58
CA ASP A 6 28.60 -11.75 7.00
C ASP A 6 27.45 -11.54 6.00
N GLU A 7 27.33 -12.46 5.02
CA GLU A 7 26.27 -12.48 4.01
C GLU A 7 24.89 -12.85 4.59
N SER A 8 24.75 -12.96 5.91
CA SER A 8 23.52 -13.38 6.59
C SER A 8 22.90 -12.25 7.42
N ALA A 9 22.18 -11.32 6.76
CA ALA A 9 21.29 -10.41 7.49
C ALA A 9 20.08 -9.95 6.67
N CYS A 10 19.36 -10.88 6.04
CA CYS A 10 17.96 -10.66 5.68
C CYS A 10 17.14 -11.46 6.68
N GLY A 11 16.58 -10.77 7.68
CA GLY A 11 15.75 -11.39 8.73
C GLY A 11 14.61 -12.24 8.17
N GLU A 12 14.16 -13.19 8.97
CA GLU A 12 13.20 -14.22 8.56
C GLU A 12 11.91 -13.62 7.97
N PRO A 13 11.35 -14.24 6.92
CA PRO A 13 10.15 -13.76 6.23
C PRO A 13 8.92 -13.76 7.15
N ASP A 14 7.91 -12.98 6.76
CA ASP A 14 6.65 -12.76 7.49
C ASP A 14 5.74 -14.00 7.38
N GLN A 15 6.02 -15.03 8.21
CA GLN A 15 5.47 -16.39 8.07
C GLN A 15 3.95 -16.50 8.26
N ASP A 16 3.29 -15.47 8.80
CA ASP A 16 1.86 -15.50 9.17
C ASP A 16 0.91 -14.86 8.13
N ARG A 17 1.42 -14.49 6.94
CA ARG A 17 0.64 -13.68 5.98
C ARG A 17 -0.30 -14.48 5.08
N GLN A 18 -1.61 -14.34 5.31
CA GLN A 18 -2.64 -14.90 4.43
C GLN A 18 -2.76 -14.10 3.11
N PRO A 19 -2.91 -14.76 1.94
CA PRO A 19 -3.10 -14.06 0.66
C PRO A 19 -4.41 -13.27 0.64
N ASN A 20 -4.41 -12.11 -0.02
CA ASN A 20 -5.62 -11.31 -0.18
C ASN A 20 -6.72 -12.12 -0.89
N ARG A 21 -7.92 -12.07 -0.32
CA ARG A 21 -9.11 -12.67 -0.93
C ARG A 21 -9.30 -12.14 -2.35
N ARG A 22 -9.46 -13.07 -3.29
CA ARG A 22 -9.87 -12.75 -4.66
C ARG A 22 -11.39 -12.83 -4.77
N LEU A 23 -11.96 -12.01 -5.67
CA LEU A 23 -13.38 -12.10 -5.97
C LEU A 23 -13.68 -13.44 -6.66
N THR A 24 -14.81 -14.03 -6.31
CA THR A 24 -15.42 -15.14 -7.07
C THR A 24 -16.02 -14.64 -8.37
N ALA A 25 -16.47 -15.54 -9.24
CA ALA A 25 -17.10 -15.18 -10.51
C ALA A 25 -18.37 -14.32 -10.31
N ASP A 26 -19.23 -14.71 -9.37
CA ASP A 26 -20.48 -14.01 -9.06
C ASP A 26 -20.21 -12.62 -8.44
N GLU A 27 -19.17 -12.51 -7.64
CA GLU A 27 -18.74 -11.22 -7.08
C GLU A 27 -18.11 -10.31 -8.13
N HIS A 28 -17.40 -10.89 -9.11
CA HIS A 28 -16.95 -10.13 -10.27
C HIS A 28 -18.13 -9.56 -11.06
N GLU A 29 -19.19 -10.33 -11.25
CA GLU A 29 -20.41 -9.82 -11.89
C GLU A 29 -21.03 -8.68 -11.09
N SER A 30 -21.16 -8.86 -9.77
CA SER A 30 -21.67 -7.83 -8.87
C SER A 30 -20.82 -6.55 -8.92
N ALA A 31 -19.50 -6.67 -8.89
CA ALA A 31 -18.58 -5.55 -9.01
C ALA A 31 -18.68 -4.82 -10.36
N ARG A 32 -18.86 -5.57 -11.47
CA ARG A 32 -19.08 -4.98 -12.80
C ARG A 32 -20.37 -4.18 -12.84
N ARG A 33 -21.46 -4.72 -12.27
CA ARG A 33 -22.76 -4.03 -12.21
C ARG A 33 -22.64 -2.70 -11.48
N ILE A 34 -22.00 -2.69 -10.30
CA ILE A 34 -21.75 -1.45 -9.53
C ILE A 34 -20.95 -0.46 -10.39
N LEU A 35 -19.87 -0.92 -11.02
CA LEU A 35 -19.00 -0.06 -11.84
C LEU A 35 -19.74 0.55 -13.03
N ASP A 36 -20.61 -0.20 -13.68
CA ASP A 36 -21.36 0.27 -14.84
C ASP A 36 -22.44 1.28 -14.44
N THR A 37 -23.15 1.06 -13.33
CA THR A 37 -24.06 2.06 -12.75
C THR A 37 -23.32 3.35 -12.42
N THR A 38 -22.21 3.29 -11.69
CA THR A 38 -21.42 4.47 -11.35
C THR A 38 -20.91 5.20 -12.60
N ARG A 39 -20.47 4.46 -13.64
CA ARG A 39 -20.04 5.07 -14.91
C ARG A 39 -21.17 5.80 -15.62
N ALA A 40 -22.39 5.25 -15.60
CA ALA A 40 -23.55 5.90 -16.19
C ALA A 40 -23.90 7.19 -15.45
N GLU A 41 -23.93 7.17 -14.12
CA GLU A 41 -24.17 8.36 -13.30
C GLU A 41 -23.15 9.46 -13.55
N ILE A 42 -21.86 9.13 -13.57
CA ILE A 42 -20.79 10.10 -13.84
C ILE A 42 -20.98 10.72 -15.24
N LYS A 43 -21.29 9.91 -16.26
CA LYS A 43 -21.51 10.40 -17.63
C LYS A 43 -22.73 11.33 -17.70
N ASN A 44 -23.81 10.99 -16.99
CA ASN A 44 -25.02 11.81 -16.95
C ASN A 44 -24.74 13.18 -16.31
N VAL A 45 -24.03 13.20 -15.16
CA VAL A 45 -23.65 14.46 -14.49
C VAL A 45 -22.73 15.30 -15.38
N ALA A 46 -21.81 14.68 -16.10
CA ALA A 46 -20.90 15.39 -16.99
C ALA A 46 -21.62 16.03 -18.20
N ALA A 47 -22.80 15.53 -18.60
CA ALA A 47 -23.61 16.09 -19.69
C ALA A 47 -22.83 16.37 -21.00
N GLY A 48 -21.83 15.54 -21.32
CA GLY A 48 -20.97 15.68 -22.50
C GLY A 48 -19.70 16.53 -22.29
N ASP A 49 -19.55 17.20 -21.15
CA ASP A 49 -18.33 17.91 -20.77
C ASP A 49 -17.21 16.90 -20.44
N ARG A 50 -16.17 16.92 -21.29
CA ARG A 50 -15.02 16.00 -21.18
C ARG A 50 -14.13 16.31 -19.98
N GLU A 51 -13.97 17.58 -19.62
CA GLU A 51 -13.13 18.00 -18.50
C GLU A 51 -13.80 17.65 -17.17
N LEU A 52 -15.10 17.94 -17.06
CA LEU A 52 -15.88 17.55 -15.89
C LEU A 52 -15.93 16.02 -15.72
N LEU A 53 -16.14 15.26 -16.82
CA LEU A 53 -16.09 13.79 -16.80
C LEU A 53 -14.76 13.26 -16.25
N PHE A 54 -13.64 13.84 -16.68
CA PHE A 54 -12.32 13.48 -16.18
C PHE A 54 -12.16 13.83 -14.70
N ALA A 55 -12.56 15.04 -14.30
CA ALA A 55 -12.46 15.52 -12.93
C ALA A 55 -13.27 14.65 -11.96
N LEU A 56 -14.51 14.30 -12.31
CA LEU A 56 -15.38 13.42 -11.50
C LEU A 56 -14.77 12.03 -11.32
N ARG A 57 -14.30 11.40 -12.41
CA ARG A 57 -13.65 10.08 -12.34
C ARG A 57 -12.43 10.10 -11.42
N ARG A 58 -11.55 11.09 -11.58
CA ARG A 58 -10.35 11.24 -10.75
C ARG A 58 -10.71 11.52 -9.30
N TYR A 59 -11.74 12.34 -9.07
CA TYR A 59 -12.24 12.62 -7.73
C TYR A 59 -12.68 11.34 -7.03
N ILE A 60 -13.57 10.57 -7.63
CA ILE A 60 -14.16 9.34 -7.06
C ILE A 60 -13.08 8.28 -6.84
N LEU A 61 -12.22 8.02 -7.84
CA LEU A 61 -11.10 7.08 -7.73
C LEU A 61 -10.25 7.37 -6.50
N ASN A 62 -9.88 8.63 -6.29
CA ASN A 62 -9.06 9.00 -5.14
C ASN A 62 -9.77 8.75 -3.80
N ARG A 63 -11.10 8.91 -3.74
CA ARG A 63 -11.86 8.65 -2.49
C ARG A 63 -11.92 7.17 -2.19
N LEU A 64 -12.20 6.33 -3.19
CA LEU A 64 -12.16 4.88 -3.03
C LEU A 64 -10.77 4.38 -2.60
N ILE A 65 -9.69 4.97 -3.13
CA ILE A 65 -8.31 4.69 -2.67
C ILE A 65 -8.12 5.14 -1.21
N HIS A 66 -8.70 6.27 -0.81
CA HIS A 66 -8.63 6.73 0.58
C HIS A 66 -9.41 5.84 1.54
N ASP A 67 -10.53 5.26 1.11
CA ASP A 67 -11.28 4.31 1.94
C ASP A 67 -10.44 3.06 2.26
N GLU A 68 -9.61 2.61 1.32
CA GLU A 68 -8.68 1.49 1.53
C GLU A 68 -7.42 1.88 2.32
N ARG A 69 -6.82 3.05 2.01
CA ARG A 69 -5.44 3.38 2.44
C ARG A 69 -5.32 4.61 3.33
N GLY A 70 -6.43 5.24 3.68
CA GLY A 70 -6.46 6.59 4.24
C GLY A 70 -5.96 7.67 3.27
N THR A 71 -5.93 8.90 3.76
CA THR A 71 -5.40 10.06 3.04
C THR A 71 -3.86 10.06 3.01
N PRO A 72 -3.22 10.73 2.03
CA PRO A 72 -1.77 10.91 2.01
C PRO A 72 -1.21 11.54 3.29
N MET A 73 -1.95 12.48 3.88
CA MET A 73 -1.57 13.14 5.13
C MET A 73 -1.57 12.18 6.32
N GLN A 74 -2.60 11.33 6.44
CA GLN A 74 -2.66 10.29 7.47
C GLN A 74 -1.48 9.32 7.33
N ARG A 75 -1.19 8.85 6.11
CA ARG A 75 -0.05 7.96 5.87
C ARG A 75 1.30 8.63 6.16
N ARG A 76 1.47 9.91 5.82
CA ARG A 76 2.68 10.66 6.15
C ARG A 76 2.89 10.76 7.66
N LYS A 77 1.83 11.07 8.41
CA LYS A 77 1.85 11.13 9.88
C LYS A 77 2.17 9.76 10.48
N LEU A 78 1.50 8.71 10.01
CA LEU A 78 1.73 7.34 10.48
C LEU A 78 3.17 6.89 10.21
N LYS A 79 3.71 7.18 9.02
CA LYS A 79 5.11 6.89 8.70
C LYS A 79 6.07 7.58 9.66
N GLN A 80 5.89 8.87 9.93
CA GLN A 80 6.73 9.59 10.87
C GLN A 80 6.67 8.98 12.28
N LYS A 81 5.47 8.64 12.75
CA LYS A 81 5.29 7.96 14.04
C LYS A 81 6.03 6.62 14.08
N LYS A 82 5.90 5.80 13.03
CA LYS A 82 6.59 4.51 12.93
C LYS A 82 8.11 4.63 12.86
N VAL A 83 8.64 5.64 12.16
CA VAL A 83 10.08 5.92 12.15
C VAL A 83 10.58 6.21 13.57
N ALA A 84 9.83 6.99 14.35
CA ALA A 84 10.20 7.26 15.75
C ALA A 84 10.13 6.01 16.63
N GLU A 85 9.05 5.22 16.51
CA GLU A 85 8.90 3.94 17.23
C GLU A 85 10.00 2.93 16.91
N GLN A 86 10.47 2.92 15.65
CA GLN A 86 11.54 2.06 15.18
C GLN A 86 12.95 2.68 15.37
N ASN A 87 13.11 3.71 16.19
CA ASN A 87 14.40 4.39 16.43
C ASN A 87 15.13 4.83 15.14
N GLY A 88 14.38 5.16 14.09
CA GLY A 88 14.95 5.53 12.80
C GLY A 88 15.53 4.36 12.00
N GLN A 89 15.23 3.11 12.36
CA GLN A 89 15.77 1.89 11.76
C GLN A 89 14.72 1.13 10.94
N CYS A 90 15.19 0.37 9.94
CA CYS A 90 14.36 -0.52 9.14
C CYS A 90 13.81 -1.63 10.03
N ALA A 91 12.51 -1.93 9.93
CA ALA A 91 11.89 -2.96 10.75
C ALA A 91 12.40 -4.38 10.47
N ILE A 92 13.06 -4.62 9.32
CA ILE A 92 13.60 -5.93 8.94
C ILE A 92 15.09 -6.00 9.22
N CYS A 93 15.91 -5.20 8.52
CA CYS A 93 17.37 -5.30 8.63
C CYS A 93 17.99 -4.48 9.76
N GLN A 94 17.20 -3.70 10.53
CA GLN A 94 17.66 -2.84 11.63
C GLN A 94 18.68 -1.75 11.26
N ASN A 95 19.04 -1.63 9.97
CA ASN A 95 19.90 -0.55 9.48
C ASN A 95 19.16 0.80 9.51
N PRO A 96 19.89 1.93 9.64
CA PRO A 96 19.30 3.26 9.59
C PRO A 96 18.47 3.48 8.33
N LEU A 97 17.26 4.03 8.50
CA LEU A 97 16.38 4.34 7.38
C LEU A 97 16.97 5.48 6.54
N PRO A 98 16.86 5.40 5.20
CA PRO A 98 17.34 6.47 4.34
C PRO A 98 16.51 7.74 4.52
N LYS A 99 17.16 8.89 4.36
CA LYS A 99 16.51 10.23 4.45
C LYS A 99 15.35 10.40 3.45
N ARG A 100 15.40 9.68 2.33
CA ARG A 100 14.36 9.65 1.29
C ARG A 100 14.03 8.22 0.93
N ASN A 101 12.84 8.01 0.37
CA ASN A 101 12.41 6.72 -0.20
C ASN A 101 12.25 5.55 0.79
N SER A 102 12.30 5.77 2.11
CA SER A 102 11.77 4.76 3.04
C SER A 102 10.30 4.46 2.71
N VAL A 103 9.85 3.23 2.93
CA VAL A 103 8.53 2.77 2.52
C VAL A 103 7.68 2.48 3.75
N LEU A 104 6.45 2.98 3.77
CA LEU A 104 5.46 2.56 4.77
C LEU A 104 4.79 1.30 4.24
N ASP A 105 5.21 0.15 4.77
CA ASP A 105 4.66 -1.16 4.44
C ASP A 105 3.47 -1.47 5.36
N ARG A 106 2.46 -2.11 4.79
CA ARG A 106 1.34 -2.70 5.54
C ARG A 106 1.53 -4.22 5.55
N ILE A 107 1.40 -4.82 6.73
CA ILE A 107 1.63 -6.26 6.93
C ILE A 107 0.51 -7.03 6.22
N VAL A 108 -0.73 -6.78 6.60
CA VAL A 108 -1.95 -7.33 5.98
C VAL A 108 -2.63 -6.26 5.13
N ALA A 109 -3.00 -6.54 3.88
CA ALA A 109 -3.52 -5.49 3.01
C ALA A 109 -4.93 -5.00 3.41
N VAL A 110 -5.80 -5.92 3.85
CA VAL A 110 -7.20 -5.63 4.19
C VAL A 110 -7.34 -4.80 5.47
N ASP A 111 -6.38 -4.91 6.39
CA ASP A 111 -6.38 -4.16 7.66
C ASP A 111 -5.92 -2.70 7.50
N GLY A 112 -5.58 -2.29 6.27
CA GLY A 112 -5.26 -0.91 5.94
C GLY A 112 -3.99 -0.37 6.60
N TYR A 113 -3.85 0.95 6.62
CA TYR A 113 -2.69 1.63 7.21
C TYR A 113 -2.98 2.04 8.65
N THR A 114 -2.77 1.13 9.60
CA THR A 114 -2.93 1.36 11.04
C THR A 114 -1.61 1.19 11.77
N GLU A 115 -1.53 1.65 13.02
CA GLU A 115 -0.31 1.51 13.83
C GLU A 115 0.05 0.05 14.10
N ALA A 116 -0.92 -0.84 14.31
CA ALA A 116 -0.65 -2.26 14.54
C ALA A 116 -0.23 -2.99 13.26
N ASN A 117 -0.73 -2.54 12.09
CA ASN A 117 -0.56 -3.24 10.82
C ASN A 117 0.49 -2.61 9.90
N THR A 118 1.32 -1.68 10.39
CA THR A 118 2.33 -1.01 9.55
C THR A 118 3.71 -0.98 10.16
N ARG A 119 4.70 -0.97 9.27
CA ARG A 119 6.12 -0.84 9.57
C ARG A 119 6.81 0.02 8.50
N VAL A 120 7.97 0.57 8.83
CA VAL A 120 8.78 1.33 7.87
C VAL A 120 10.00 0.53 7.45
N LEU A 121 10.16 0.38 6.14
CA LEU A 121 11.22 -0.40 5.52
C LEU A 121 12.18 0.49 4.72
N CYS A 122 13.42 0.05 4.57
CA CYS A 122 14.30 0.57 3.53
C CYS A 122 13.87 0.03 2.14
N PRO A 123 14.25 0.70 1.04
CA PRO A 123 13.88 0.27 -0.32
C PRO A 123 14.27 -1.17 -0.64
N GLU A 124 15.42 -1.63 -0.17
CA GLU A 124 15.92 -2.98 -0.42
C GLU A 124 15.02 -4.03 0.24
N CYS A 125 14.74 -3.88 1.54
CA CYS A 125 13.86 -4.80 2.26
C CYS A 125 12.41 -4.74 1.74
N ASP A 126 11.91 -3.56 1.34
CA ASP A 126 10.60 -3.47 0.68
C ASP A 126 10.60 -4.25 -0.64
N GLY A 127 11.64 -4.10 -1.47
CA GLY A 127 11.79 -4.85 -2.72
C GLY A 127 11.75 -6.37 -2.51
N SER A 128 12.50 -6.89 -1.52
CA SER A 128 12.46 -8.30 -1.15
C SER A 128 11.06 -8.74 -0.71
N VAL A 129 10.40 -7.94 0.12
CA VAL A 129 9.03 -8.20 0.57
C VAL A 129 8.05 -8.18 -0.60
N GLN A 130 8.11 -7.23 -1.54
CA GLN A 130 7.21 -7.21 -2.69
C GLN A 130 7.44 -8.42 -3.61
N ALA A 131 8.70 -8.80 -3.85
CA ALA A 131 9.05 -9.96 -4.66
C ALA A 131 8.50 -11.27 -4.06
N GLU A 132 8.64 -11.45 -2.74
CA GLU A 132 8.05 -12.59 -2.02
C GLU A 132 6.52 -12.61 -2.15
N ARG A 133 5.90 -11.43 -2.06
CA ARG A 133 4.45 -11.25 -2.20
C ARG A 133 3.97 -11.37 -3.65
N LYS A 134 4.86 -11.63 -4.60
CA LYS A 134 4.59 -11.76 -6.05
C LYS A 134 3.97 -10.49 -6.64
N PHE A 135 4.31 -9.34 -6.07
CA PHE A 135 4.05 -8.05 -6.68
C PHE A 135 5.33 -7.62 -7.40
N SER A 136 5.24 -7.47 -8.74
CA SER A 136 6.34 -7.00 -9.59
C SER A 136 6.42 -5.48 -9.64
#